data_AF-A0A016V4N5-F1
#
_entry.id   AF-A0A016V4N5-F1
#
_cell.length_a   1.000
_cell.length_b   1.000
_cell.length_c   1.000
_cell.angle_alpha   90.00
_cell.angle_beta   90.00
_cell.angle_gamma   90.00
#
_symmetry.space_group_name_H-M   'P 1'
#
loop_
_entity.id
_entity.type
_entity.pdbx_description
1 polymer ?
#
loop_
_entity_poly.entity_id
_entity_poly.type
_entity_poly.pdbx_seq_one_letter_code
_entity_poly.pdbx_strand_id
1 'polypeptide(L)'
;MDKSIKRFCQVDPMEFFAYPPKEAPLPPPALDLHVYPPFAEFIEFGGASKHVLTNAGSSRMVFKVKCSNNSLFKNIRASIN
;
A
#
# COMPACT_ATOMS: atom_id res chain seq x y z
N MET A 1 -64.10 21.32 19.12
CA MET A 1 -63.03 20.36 18.81
C MET A 1 -62.54 20.71 17.43
N ASP A 2 -61.48 21.51 17.29
CA ASP A 2 -60.97 21.85 15.96
C ASP A 2 -59.44 21.88 15.94
N LYS A 3 -58.93 21.30 14.86
CA LYS A 3 -57.73 20.46 14.82
C LYS A 3 -56.46 21.31 14.74
N SER A 4 -55.55 21.09 15.69
CA SER A 4 -54.18 21.60 15.64
C SER A 4 -53.46 21.00 14.44
N ILE A 5 -53.20 21.82 13.42
CA ILE A 5 -52.36 21.45 12.29
C ILE A 5 -50.91 21.45 12.80
N LYS A 6 -50.42 20.27 13.18
CA LYS A 6 -48.99 20.05 13.44
C LYS A 6 -48.26 20.25 12.11
N ARG A 7 -47.48 21.32 12.01
CA ARG A 7 -46.56 21.58 10.90
C ARG A 7 -45.54 20.45 10.85
N PHE A 8 -45.84 19.41 10.07
CA PHE A 8 -44.86 18.42 9.66
C PHE A 8 -43.91 19.10 8.67
N CYS A 9 -42.62 18.89 8.89
CA CYS A 9 -41.51 19.26 8.00
C CYS A 9 -41.13 20.75 7.98
N GLN A 10 -40.43 21.19 9.03
CA GLN A 10 -39.33 22.15 8.86
C GLN A 10 -38.04 21.35 8.74
N VAL A 11 -37.82 20.72 7.58
CA VAL A 11 -36.45 20.36 7.18
C VAL A 11 -36.03 21.48 6.25
N ASP A 12 -35.01 22.24 6.65
CA ASP A 12 -34.47 23.32 5.83
C ASP A 12 -33.98 22.72 4.49
N PRO A 13 -34.54 23.14 3.34
CA PRO A 13 -34.10 22.65 2.03
C PRO A 13 -32.59 22.82 1.82
N MET A 14 -31.95 23.76 2.51
CA MET A 14 -30.51 24.01 2.42
C MET A 14 -29.66 22.89 3.05
N GLU A 15 -30.18 22.12 4.00
CA GLU A 15 -29.45 20.95 4.54
C GLU A 15 -29.42 19.80 3.54
N PHE A 16 -30.40 19.72 2.63
CA PHE A 16 -30.43 18.69 1.59
C PHE A 16 -29.41 18.97 0.46
N PHE A 17 -29.03 20.24 0.27
CA PHE A 17 -28.02 20.68 -0.71
C PHE A 17 -26.64 20.91 -0.11
N ALA A 18 -26.41 20.54 1.16
CA ALA A 18 -25.08 20.52 1.72
C ALA A 18 -24.26 19.49 0.91
N TYR A 19 -23.42 19.99 0.00
CA TYR A 19 -22.42 19.18 -0.67
C TYR A 19 -21.71 18.34 0.40
N PRO A 20 -21.53 17.03 0.18
CA PRO A 20 -20.75 16.24 1.11
C PRO A 20 -19.43 16.97 1.37
N PRO A 21 -18.96 17.06 2.63
CA PRO A 21 -17.69 17.68 2.94
C PRO A 21 -16.65 17.15 1.96
N LYS A 22 -15.89 18.03 1.32
CA LYS A 22 -14.80 17.63 0.42
C LYS A 22 -13.86 16.73 1.23
N GLU A 23 -13.97 15.41 1.04
CA GLU A 23 -13.05 14.47 1.65
C GLU A 23 -11.65 14.85 1.18
N ALA A 24 -10.73 15.06 2.14
CA ALA A 24 -9.36 15.33 1.80
C ALA A 24 -8.83 14.19 0.91
N PRO A 25 -8.09 14.48 -0.16
CA PRO A 25 -7.48 13.43 -0.98
C PRO A 25 -6.71 12.48 -0.07
N LEU A 26 -7.00 11.18 -0.18
CA LEU A 26 -6.26 10.17 0.57
C LEU A 26 -4.76 10.34 0.29
N PRO A 27 -3.90 10.29 1.32
CA PRO A 27 -2.47 10.38 1.11
C PRO A 27 -2.02 9.28 0.15
N PRO A 28 -1.09 9.56 -0.77
CA PRO A 28 -0.60 8.56 -1.70
C PRO A 28 -0.06 7.35 -0.93
N PRO A 29 -0.21 6.14 -1.48
CA PRO A 29 0.24 4.93 -0.83
C PRO A 29 1.74 5.03 -0.53
N ALA A 30 2.09 4.89 0.76
CA ALA A 30 3.48 4.91 1.19
C ALA A 30 4.15 3.62 0.72
N LEU A 31 5.16 3.76 -0.15
CA LEU A 31 6.02 2.66 -0.59
C LEU A 31 7.23 2.61 0.33
N ASP A 32 7.42 1.49 1.02
CA ASP A 32 8.57 1.29 1.90
C ASP A 32 9.00 -0.18 1.87
N LEU A 33 10.18 -0.44 1.28
CA LEU A 33 10.72 -1.78 1.06
C LEU A 33 12.12 -1.88 1.68
N HIS A 34 12.27 -2.80 2.62
CA HIS A 34 13.56 -3.12 3.23
C HIS A 34 14.07 -4.48 2.74
N VAL A 35 15.39 -4.61 2.60
CA VAL A 35 16.06 -5.85 2.21
C VAL A 35 17.11 -6.22 3.27
N TYR A 36 17.05 -7.44 3.80
CA TYR A 36 18.01 -7.91 4.80
C TYR A 36 18.52 -9.34 4.53
N PRO A 37 19.85 -9.59 4.60
CA PRO A 37 20.91 -8.58 4.70
C PRO A 37 20.94 -7.69 3.44
N PRO A 38 21.45 -6.44 3.51
CA PRO A 38 21.47 -5.55 2.35
C PRO A 38 22.51 -5.97 1.30
N PHE A 39 23.51 -6.76 1.70
CA PHE A 39 24.58 -7.25 0.84
C PHE A 39 24.69 -8.77 0.91
N ALA A 40 25.11 -9.35 -0.21
CA ALA A 40 25.48 -10.76 -0.31
C ALA A 40 26.99 -10.83 -0.50
N GLU A 41 27.67 -11.56 0.37
CA GLU A 41 29.09 -11.81 0.27
C GLU A 41 29.31 -13.26 -0.14
N PHE A 42 30.21 -13.47 -1.09
CA PHE A 42 30.53 -14.78 -1.62
C PHE A 42 32.04 -14.97 -1.60
N ILE A 43 32.47 -16.17 -1.25
CA ILE A 43 33.86 -16.60 -1.40
C ILE A 43 34.10 -17.06 -2.84
N GLU A 44 35.37 -17.17 -3.27
CA GLU A 44 35.73 -17.51 -4.65
C GLU A 44 35.14 -18.84 -5.16
N PHE A 45 34.92 -19.80 -4.25
CA PHE A 45 34.30 -21.09 -4.57
C PHE A 45 32.77 -21.02 -4.78
N GLY A 46 32.19 -19.83 -4.66
CA GLY A 46 30.75 -19.59 -4.79
C GLY A 46 30.01 -19.68 -3.45
N GLY A 47 28.68 -19.74 -3.53
CA GLY A 47 27.81 -19.83 -2.35
C GLY A 47 26.35 -19.53 -2.66
N ALA A 48 25.53 -19.50 -1.61
CA ALA A 48 24.14 -19.10 -1.67
C ALA A 48 23.87 -18.05 -0.59
N SER A 49 23.07 -17.04 -0.92
CA SER A 49 22.63 -16.01 0.02
C SER A 49 21.10 -15.93 0.00
N LYS A 50 20.51 -15.73 1.17
CA LYS A 50 19.06 -15.52 1.34
C LYS A 50 18.82 -14.12 1.86
N HIS A 51 17.93 -13.41 1.18
CA HIS A 51 17.50 -12.06 1.55
C HIS A 51 16.00 -12.05 1.81
N VAL A 52 15.59 -11.33 2.84
CA VAL A 52 14.19 -11.07 3.17
C VAL A 52 13.82 -9.70 2.66
N LEU A 53 12.74 -9.64 1.89
CA LEU A 53 12.14 -8.39 1.41
C LEU A 53 10.93 -8.09 2.31
N THR A 54 10.98 -6.98 3.04
CA THR A 54 9.91 -6.55 3.96
C THR A 54 9.26 -5.29 3.42
N ASN A 55 7.97 -5.37 3.08
CA ASN A 55 7.17 -4.20 2.76
C ASN A 55 6.63 -3.60 4.08
N ALA A 56 7.20 -2.48 4.51
CA ALA A 56 6.73 -1.68 5.65
C ALA A 56 5.68 -0.63 5.23
N GLY A 57 5.45 -0.49 3.92
CA GLY A 57 4.46 0.41 3.36
C GLY A 57 3.02 -0.06 3.60
N SER A 58 2.07 0.86 3.41
CA SER A 58 0.64 0.60 3.61
C SER A 58 -0.04 -0.07 2.41
N SER A 59 0.69 -0.31 1.31
CA SER A 59 0.14 -0.83 0.06
C SER A 59 0.89 -2.05 -0.44
N ARG A 60 0.14 -2.99 -1.05
CA ARG A 60 0.72 -4.19 -1.65
C ARG A 60 1.68 -3.82 -2.78
N MET A 61 2.85 -4.43 -2.78
CA MET A 61 3.87 -4.23 -3.81
C MET A 61 4.03 -5.44 -4.73
N VAL A 62 4.43 -5.16 -5.97
CA VAL A 62 4.95 -6.15 -6.91
C VAL A 62 6.40 -5.75 -7.19
N PHE A 63 7.31 -6.73 -7.20
CA PHE A 63 8.73 -6.48 -7.41
C PHE A 63 9.30 -7.30 -8.56
N LYS A 64 10.36 -6.80 -9.16
CA LYS A 64 11.16 -7.49 -10.18
C LYS A 64 12.61 -7.50 -9.75
N VAL A 65 13.22 -8.68 -9.71
CA VAL A 65 14.65 -8.81 -9.47
C VAL A 65 15.40 -8.72 -10.81
N LYS A 66 16.44 -7.89 -10.86
CA LYS A 66 17.34 -7.77 -12.01
C LYS A 66 18.76 -8.07 -11.54
N CYS A 67 19.53 -8.80 -12.35
CA CYS A 67 20.91 -9.11 -12.07
C CYS A 67 21.81 -8.45 -13.10
N SER A 68 22.84 -7.73 -12.63
CA SER A 68 23.84 -7.07 -13.47
C SER A 68 24.81 -8.07 -14.10
N ASN A 69 25.06 -9.21 -13.46
CA ASN A 69 25.96 -10.24 -13.96
C ASN A 69 25.33 -11.65 -13.90
N ASN A 70 24.64 -12.02 -14.99
CA ASN A 70 23.96 -13.30 -15.10
C ASN A 70 24.90 -14.48 -15.44
N SER A 71 26.19 -14.23 -15.73
CA SER A 71 27.14 -15.34 -15.95
C SER A 71 27.58 -15.97 -14.63
N LEU A 72 27.74 -15.14 -13.59
CA LEU A 72 28.19 -15.56 -12.25
C LEU A 72 27.01 -15.90 -11.32
N PHE A 73 25.93 -15.12 -11.33
CA PHE A 73 24.80 -15.31 -10.43
C PHE A 73 23.65 -16.01 -11.15
N LYS A 74 23.25 -17.18 -10.63
CA LYS A 74 22.20 -18.03 -11.20
C LYS A 74 21.17 -18.40 -10.14
N ASN A 75 20.00 -18.88 -10.59
CA ASN A 75 18.93 -19.39 -9.72
C ASN A 75 18.38 -18.38 -8.70
N ILE A 76 18.33 -17.09 -9.07
CA ILE A 76 17.69 -16.07 -8.25
C ILE A 76 16.18 -16.36 -8.24
N ARG A 77 15.67 -16.84 -7.10
CA ARG A 77 14.27 -17.23 -6.92
C ARG A 77 13.65 -16.45 -5.78
N ALA A 78 12.46 -15.90 -6.04
CA ALA A 78 11.58 -15.39 -5.00
C ALA A 78 10.69 -16.51 -4.47
N SER A 79 10.50 -16.55 -3.16
CA SER A 79 9.52 -17.41 -2.49
C SER A 79 8.74 -16.55 -1.50
N ILE A 80 7.42 -16.72 -1.48
CA ILE A 80 6.54 -16.16 -0.47
C ILE A 80 6.24 -17.31 0.49
N ASN A 81 6.43 -17.09 1.78
CA ASN A 81 6.08 -18.06 2.82
C ASN A 81 4.59 -17.96 3.16
#